data_AF-A0A8T6P979-F1
#
_entry.id   AF-A0A8T6P979-F1
#
_cell.length_a   1.000
_cell.length_b   1.000
_cell.length_c   1.000
_cell.angle_alpha   90.00
_cell.angle_beta   90.00
_cell.angle_gamma   90.00
#
_symmetry.space_group_name_H-M   'P 1'
#
loop_
_entity.id
_entity.type
_entity.pdbx_description
1 polymer ?
#
loop_
_entity_poly.entity_id
_entity_poly.type
_entity_poly.pdbx_seq_one_letter_code
_entity_poly.pdbx_strand_id
1 'polypeptide(L)'
;MKSGGFLPGLELSRRFYAEAVRPLLDQHFPALQHAAAQIGTGSDILDFDDPISADHDWGPAVTLVLREAAWEAHADAIEELMAQQLPFTFLGYPVHSAQAPGEDPGTSIMTLTHERPISHSVWPTTVRRMFKGHLDWDIDQPLSVVDWLTFPSQLLRGLTGGAVHIDQTGELTVGRQQLAWYPEDVWRYM
;
A
#
# COMPACT_ATOMS: atom_id res chain seq x y z
N MET A 1 26.50 12.13 -15.90
CA MET A 1 25.57 11.34 -15.06
C MET A 1 25.09 12.24 -13.94
N LYS A 2 23.80 12.62 -13.91
CA LYS A 2 23.26 13.33 -12.74
C LYS A 2 23.11 12.29 -11.63
N SER A 3 23.79 12.49 -10.53
CA SER A 3 23.54 11.81 -9.26
C SER A 3 22.12 12.17 -8.82
N GLY A 4 21.13 11.41 -9.27
CA GLY A 4 19.78 11.48 -8.72
C GLY A 4 19.87 10.97 -7.29
N GLY A 5 19.63 11.85 -6.32
CA GLY A 5 19.57 11.45 -4.92
C GLY A 5 18.51 10.38 -4.71
N PHE A 6 18.72 9.55 -3.70
CA PHE A 6 17.73 8.61 -3.20
C PHE A 6 16.37 9.31 -3.02
N LEU A 7 15.31 8.72 -3.58
CA LEU A 7 13.96 9.23 -3.43
C LEU A 7 13.26 8.39 -2.35
N PRO A 8 12.87 8.94 -1.19
CA PRO A 8 12.19 8.18 -0.15
C PRO A 8 10.93 7.50 -0.69
N GLY A 9 10.64 6.29 -0.21
CA GLY A 9 9.59 5.43 -0.75
C GLY A 9 8.19 6.04 -0.63
N LEU A 10 7.90 6.78 0.46
CA LEU A 10 6.63 7.51 0.58
C LEU A 10 6.47 8.59 -0.51
N GLU A 11 7.55 9.29 -0.86
CA GLU A 11 7.54 10.28 -1.92
C GLU A 11 7.47 9.62 -3.31
N LEU A 12 8.19 8.52 -3.52
CA LEU A 12 8.10 7.71 -4.74
C LEU A 12 6.66 7.22 -4.95
N SER A 13 6.02 6.67 -3.92
CA SER A 13 4.63 6.23 -3.94
C SER A 13 3.67 7.38 -4.26
N ARG A 14 3.82 8.54 -3.59
CA ARG A 14 2.98 9.71 -3.82
C ARG A 14 3.02 10.16 -5.27
N ARG A 15 4.23 10.23 -5.85
CA ARG A 15 4.41 10.61 -7.25
C ARG A 15 3.93 9.52 -8.21
N PHE A 16 4.18 8.26 -7.91
CA PHE A 16 3.72 7.13 -8.72
C PHE A 16 2.20 7.09 -8.82
N TYR A 17 1.51 7.30 -7.69
CA TYR A 17 0.07 7.47 -7.67
C TYR A 17 -0.37 8.64 -8.58
N ALA A 18 0.17 9.84 -8.36
CA ALA A 18 -0.29 11.04 -9.04
C ALA A 18 -0.01 11.05 -10.54
N GLU A 19 1.14 10.50 -10.97
CA GLU A 19 1.66 10.66 -12.33
C GLU A 19 1.45 9.42 -13.21
N ALA A 20 1.28 8.22 -12.63
CA ALA A 20 1.11 6.98 -13.39
C ALA A 20 -0.22 6.27 -13.12
N VAL A 21 -0.60 6.08 -11.86
CA VAL A 21 -1.80 5.30 -11.51
C VAL A 21 -3.08 6.12 -11.71
N ARG A 22 -3.15 7.32 -11.13
CA ARG A 22 -4.34 8.17 -11.16
C ARG A 22 -4.80 8.51 -12.58
N PRO A 23 -3.94 8.86 -13.55
CA PRO A 23 -4.39 9.11 -14.93
C PRO A 23 -5.11 7.92 -15.57
N LEU A 24 -4.66 6.69 -15.29
CA LEU A 24 -5.31 5.47 -15.80
C LEU A 24 -6.69 5.26 -15.15
N LEU A 25 -6.79 5.49 -13.83
CA LEU A 25 -8.07 5.44 -13.11
C LEU A 25 -9.04 6.52 -13.61
N ASP A 26 -8.59 7.77 -13.73
CA ASP A 26 -9.43 8.88 -14.20
C ASP A 26 -9.94 8.63 -15.63
N GLN A 27 -9.15 7.96 -16.49
CA GLN A 27 -9.55 7.64 -17.85
C GLN A 27 -10.53 6.47 -17.94
N HIS A 28 -10.32 5.39 -17.19
CA HIS A 28 -11.06 4.12 -17.36
C HIS A 28 -12.18 3.94 -16.32
N PHE A 29 -12.06 4.60 -15.17
CA PHE A 29 -12.98 4.54 -14.05
C PHE A 29 -13.28 5.95 -13.48
N PRO A 30 -13.78 6.90 -14.30
CA PRO A 30 -13.87 8.32 -13.93
C PRO A 30 -14.77 8.63 -12.72
N ALA A 31 -15.68 7.70 -12.35
CA ALA A 31 -16.57 7.84 -11.20
C ALA A 31 -16.10 7.05 -9.97
N LEU A 32 -14.95 6.37 -10.05
CA LEU A 32 -14.45 5.52 -8.97
C LEU A 32 -13.86 6.35 -7.85
N GLN A 33 -14.63 6.50 -6.78
CA GLN A 33 -14.11 7.03 -5.53
C GLN A 33 -13.19 6.02 -4.85
N HIS A 34 -12.02 6.48 -4.44
CA HIS A 34 -11.02 5.64 -3.78
C HIS A 34 -10.16 6.45 -2.80
N ALA A 35 -9.44 5.74 -1.94
CA ALA A 35 -8.26 6.26 -1.28
C ALA A 35 -7.01 5.67 -1.95
N ALA A 36 -5.92 6.43 -1.94
CA ALA A 36 -4.61 5.97 -2.38
C ALA A 36 -3.61 6.23 -1.27
N ALA A 37 -2.85 5.20 -0.90
CA ALA A 37 -1.98 5.25 0.25
C ALA A 37 -0.77 4.32 0.08
N GLN A 38 0.26 4.53 0.90
CA GLN A 38 1.37 3.59 1.09
C GLN A 38 1.34 3.18 2.56
N ILE A 39 0.71 2.04 2.83
CA ILE A 39 0.40 1.53 4.18
C ILE A 39 0.69 0.03 4.22
N GLY A 40 1.22 -0.43 5.34
CA GLY A 40 1.53 -1.83 5.57
C GLY A 40 2.87 -2.02 6.27
N THR A 41 3.60 -3.05 5.85
CA THR A 41 4.89 -3.43 6.43
C THR A 41 6.03 -3.13 5.47
N GLY A 42 7.03 -2.37 5.90
CA GLY A 42 8.17 -1.98 5.06
C GLY A 42 8.96 -0.84 5.72
N SER A 43 10.27 -0.78 5.49
CA SER A 43 11.10 0.33 5.97
C SER A 43 10.71 1.65 5.31
N ASP A 44 10.29 1.59 4.04
CA ASP A 44 9.74 2.70 3.26
C ASP A 44 8.44 3.24 3.86
N ILE A 45 7.59 2.36 4.38
CA ILE A 45 6.31 2.74 4.97
C ILE A 45 6.50 3.44 6.32
N LEU A 46 7.58 3.13 7.03
CA LEU A 46 7.90 3.69 8.34
C LEU A 46 8.85 4.91 8.28
N ASP A 47 9.13 5.43 7.09
CA ASP A 47 10.05 6.56 6.84
C ASP A 47 11.48 6.28 7.34
N PHE A 48 11.89 5.01 7.26
CA PHE A 48 13.22 4.53 7.64
C PHE A 48 14.02 3.99 6.44
N ASP A 49 13.53 4.16 5.22
CA ASP A 49 14.24 3.66 4.06
C ASP A 49 15.48 4.48 3.74
N ASP A 50 16.54 3.77 3.40
CA ASP A 50 17.79 4.32 2.91
C ASP A 50 18.22 3.55 1.64
N PRO A 51 19.31 3.97 0.96
CA PRO A 51 19.77 3.29 -0.25
C PRO A 51 20.12 1.81 -0.06
N ILE A 52 20.42 1.37 1.17
CA ILE A 52 20.77 -0.02 1.49
C ILE A 52 19.49 -0.85 1.60
N SER A 53 18.45 -0.34 2.26
CA SER A 53 17.17 -1.07 2.44
C SER A 53 16.26 -1.08 1.21
N ALA A 54 16.68 -0.50 0.08
CA ALA A 54 15.90 -0.40 -1.15
C ALA A 54 16.25 -1.49 -2.19
N ASP A 55 17.00 -2.52 -1.78
CA ASP A 55 17.44 -3.62 -2.64
C ASP A 55 16.41 -4.78 -2.76
N HIS A 56 15.41 -4.82 -1.88
CA HIS A 56 14.24 -5.71 -1.92
C HIS A 56 13.01 -5.02 -1.33
N ASP A 57 11.80 -5.48 -1.71
CA ASP A 57 10.50 -5.04 -1.20
C ASP A 57 10.27 -3.52 -1.20
N TRP A 58 10.96 -2.83 -2.11
CA TRP A 58 10.95 -1.38 -2.29
C TRP A 58 10.75 -1.04 -3.77
N GLY A 59 9.98 0.01 -4.05
CA GLY A 59 9.80 0.49 -5.42
C GLY A 59 8.52 1.32 -5.61
N PRO A 60 8.14 1.60 -6.88
CA PRO A 60 6.89 2.28 -7.19
C PRO A 60 5.68 1.42 -6.75
N ALA A 61 5.07 1.79 -5.62
CA ALA A 61 3.98 1.04 -5.01
C ALA A 61 2.84 1.95 -4.51
N VAL A 62 1.61 1.45 -4.58
CA VAL A 62 0.39 2.14 -4.08
C VAL A 62 -0.64 1.09 -3.64
N THR A 63 -1.18 1.26 -2.44
CA THR A 63 -2.42 0.61 -2.03
C THR A 63 -3.62 1.46 -2.43
N LEU A 64 -4.55 0.88 -3.20
CA LEU A 64 -5.80 1.51 -3.60
C LEU A 64 -6.94 0.95 -2.74
N VAL A 65 -7.50 1.78 -1.86
CA VAL A 65 -8.60 1.36 -0.99
C VAL A 65 -9.91 1.80 -1.61
N LEU A 66 -10.72 0.81 -1.97
CA LEU A 66 -12.03 0.95 -2.60
C LEU A 66 -13.12 0.65 -1.57
N ARG A 67 -14.35 1.09 -1.86
CA ARG A 67 -15.54 0.55 -1.19
C ARG A 67 -15.74 -0.91 -1.59
N GLU A 68 -16.32 -1.72 -0.71
CA GLU A 68 -16.59 -3.14 -0.97
C GLU A 68 -17.27 -3.39 -2.32
N ALA A 69 -18.40 -2.71 -2.59
CA ALA A 69 -19.11 -2.88 -3.85
C ALA A 69 -18.29 -2.48 -5.09
N ALA A 70 -17.40 -1.49 -4.97
CA ALA A 70 -16.53 -1.07 -6.05
C ALA A 70 -15.35 -2.03 -6.24
N TRP A 71 -14.82 -2.59 -5.15
CA TRP A 71 -13.80 -3.63 -5.19
C TRP A 71 -14.35 -4.89 -5.88
N GLU A 72 -15.52 -5.37 -5.45
CA GLU A 72 -16.17 -6.53 -6.07
C GLU A 72 -16.45 -6.33 -7.56
N ALA A 73 -16.77 -5.11 -7.98
CA ALA A 73 -17.08 -4.80 -9.36
C ALA A 73 -15.85 -4.56 -10.25
N HIS A 74 -14.73 -4.09 -9.68
CA HIS A 74 -13.65 -3.48 -10.48
C HIS A 74 -12.22 -3.92 -10.13
N ALA A 75 -11.97 -4.62 -9.02
CA ALA A 75 -10.61 -4.96 -8.58
C ALA A 75 -9.80 -5.67 -9.68
N ASP A 76 -10.31 -6.78 -10.22
CA ASP A 76 -9.64 -7.56 -11.26
C ASP A 76 -9.35 -6.73 -12.52
N ALA A 77 -10.32 -5.89 -12.93
CA ALA A 77 -10.17 -5.02 -14.10
C ALA A 77 -9.12 -3.91 -13.87
N ILE A 78 -9.01 -3.41 -12.64
CA ILE A 78 -7.98 -2.44 -12.27
C ILE A 78 -6.60 -3.11 -12.27
N GLU A 79 -6.46 -4.30 -11.70
CA GLU A 79 -5.21 -5.06 -11.71
C GLU A 79 -4.74 -5.33 -13.14
N GLU A 80 -5.63 -5.85 -14.00
CA GLU A 80 -5.31 -6.09 -15.40
C GLU A 80 -4.92 -4.81 -16.13
N LEU A 81 -5.66 -3.72 -15.92
CA LEU A 81 -5.35 -2.43 -16.52
C LEU A 81 -3.94 -1.94 -16.14
N MET A 82 -3.60 -2.01 -14.85
CA MET A 82 -2.30 -1.57 -14.34
C MET A 82 -1.18 -2.41 -14.94
N ALA A 83 -1.34 -3.73 -14.97
CA ALA A 83 -0.37 -4.65 -15.56
C ALA A 83 -0.15 -4.39 -17.08
N GLN A 84 -1.20 -3.94 -17.78
CA GLN A 84 -1.16 -3.70 -19.21
C GLN A 84 -0.77 -2.28 -19.62
N GLN A 85 -0.90 -1.28 -18.73
CA GLN A 85 -0.74 0.12 -19.13
C GLN A 85 0.32 0.90 -18.34
N LEU A 86 0.66 0.48 -17.12
CA LEU A 86 1.72 1.15 -16.37
C LEU A 86 3.04 1.17 -17.15
N PRO A 87 3.88 2.20 -16.98
CA PRO A 87 5.17 2.25 -17.66
C PRO A 87 6.10 1.16 -17.13
N PHE A 88 7.05 0.69 -17.94
CA PHE A 88 8.05 -0.28 -17.49
C PHE A 88 8.98 0.29 -16.41
N THR A 89 9.21 1.60 -16.44
CA THR A 89 10.00 2.33 -15.44
C THR A 89 9.29 3.61 -15.01
N PHE A 90 9.48 4.00 -13.75
CA PHE A 90 8.97 5.25 -13.19
C PHE A 90 10.09 5.93 -12.40
N LEU A 91 10.42 7.18 -12.76
CA LEU A 91 11.51 7.96 -12.17
C LEU A 91 12.88 7.24 -12.14
N GLY A 92 13.11 6.32 -13.07
CA GLY A 92 14.36 5.54 -13.17
C GLY A 92 14.31 4.17 -12.48
N TYR A 93 13.23 3.85 -11.77
CA TYR A 93 13.03 2.56 -11.11
C TYR A 93 12.13 1.64 -11.95
N PRO A 94 12.43 0.33 -12.07
CA PRO A 94 11.49 -0.62 -12.66
C PRO A 94 10.17 -0.65 -11.89
N VAL A 95 9.05 -0.65 -12.61
CA VAL A 95 7.72 -0.87 -11.99
C VAL A 95 7.44 -2.36 -11.83
N HIS A 96 8.08 -3.18 -12.66
CA HIS A 96 7.96 -4.62 -12.57
C HIS A 96 8.74 -5.16 -11.37
N SER A 97 8.06 -5.96 -10.54
CA SER A 97 8.66 -6.73 -9.45
C SER A 97 8.55 -8.23 -9.73
N ALA A 98 9.61 -8.95 -9.42
CA ALA A 98 9.69 -10.41 -9.52
C ALA A 98 10.17 -11.00 -8.19
N GLN A 99 9.87 -12.27 -7.94
CA GLN A 99 10.39 -12.98 -6.78
C GLN A 99 11.93 -12.93 -6.79
N ALA A 100 12.52 -12.56 -5.66
CA ALA A 100 13.95 -12.52 -5.47
C ALA A 100 14.54 -13.94 -5.58
N PRO A 101 15.50 -14.19 -6.50
CA PRO A 101 16.09 -15.51 -6.69
C PRO A 101 16.86 -15.95 -5.43
N GLY A 102 16.47 -17.08 -4.86
CA GLY A 102 17.16 -17.66 -3.70
C GLY A 102 16.72 -17.10 -2.34
N GLU A 103 15.75 -16.19 -2.33
CA GLU A 103 15.12 -15.66 -1.10
C GLU A 103 13.82 -16.41 -0.77
N ASP A 104 13.31 -16.17 0.43
CA ASP A 104 12.04 -16.71 0.89
C ASP A 104 10.86 -16.28 -0.02
N PRO A 105 9.85 -17.16 -0.23
CA PRO A 105 8.65 -16.81 -0.99
C PRO A 105 7.99 -15.54 -0.44
N GLY A 106 7.78 -14.54 -1.31
CA GLY A 106 7.19 -13.25 -0.95
C GLY A 106 8.17 -12.09 -1.03
N THR A 107 9.49 -12.34 -0.98
CA THR A 107 10.50 -11.30 -1.18
C THR A 107 10.57 -10.92 -2.66
N SER A 108 10.35 -9.64 -2.95
CA SER A 108 10.29 -9.12 -4.31
C SER A 108 11.46 -8.18 -4.62
N ILE A 109 11.96 -8.24 -5.86
CA ILE A 109 13.00 -7.35 -6.37
C ILE A 109 12.50 -6.65 -7.63
N MET A 110 12.80 -5.36 -7.75
CA MET A 110 12.56 -4.61 -8.98
C MET A 110 13.41 -5.18 -10.11
N THR A 111 12.77 -5.61 -11.19
CA THR A 111 13.43 -6.18 -12.36
C THR A 111 12.96 -5.46 -13.60
N LEU A 112 13.90 -4.97 -14.42
CA LEU A 112 13.53 -4.34 -15.69
C LEU A 112 12.95 -5.40 -16.64
N THR A 113 11.80 -5.10 -17.23
CA THR A 113 11.19 -5.87 -18.30
C THR A 113 10.77 -4.95 -19.45
N HIS A 114 10.57 -5.53 -20.62
CA HIS A 114 9.97 -4.89 -21.79
C HIS A 114 8.72 -5.64 -22.28
N GLU A 115 8.25 -6.60 -21.49
CA GLU A 115 7.12 -7.45 -21.80
C GLU A 115 5.94 -7.14 -20.89
N ARG A 116 4.73 -7.37 -21.42
CA ARG A 116 3.48 -7.23 -20.69
C ARG A 116 2.79 -8.59 -20.58
N PRO A 117 1.93 -8.80 -19.57
CA PRO A 117 1.65 -7.91 -18.44
C PRO A 117 2.85 -7.77 -17.50
N ILE A 118 3.04 -6.60 -16.89
CA ILE A 118 4.00 -6.45 -15.80
C ILE A 118 3.38 -6.94 -14.49
N SER A 119 4.16 -7.61 -13.64
CA SER A 119 3.82 -7.76 -12.22
C SER A 119 4.16 -6.46 -11.50
N HIS A 120 3.16 -5.75 -10.96
CA HIS A 120 3.31 -4.40 -10.37
C HIS A 120 2.83 -4.35 -8.92
N SER A 121 3.24 -3.30 -8.20
CA SER A 121 2.88 -3.07 -6.79
C SER A 121 1.70 -2.10 -6.62
N VAL A 122 0.64 -2.27 -7.39
CA VAL A 122 -0.61 -1.51 -7.21
C VAL A 122 -1.68 -2.47 -6.74
N TRP A 123 -2.16 -2.29 -5.51
CA TRP A 123 -3.01 -3.29 -4.84
C TRP A 123 -4.39 -2.74 -4.52
N PRO A 124 -5.43 -3.11 -5.28
CA PRO A 124 -6.82 -2.83 -4.94
C PRO A 124 -7.25 -3.64 -3.71
N THR A 125 -7.78 -2.96 -2.71
CA THR A 125 -8.29 -3.58 -1.47
C THR A 125 -9.45 -2.79 -0.92
N THR A 126 -9.94 -3.16 0.26
CA THR A 126 -10.94 -2.43 1.04
C THR A 126 -10.42 -2.21 2.45
N VAL A 127 -11.02 -1.30 3.22
CA VAL A 127 -10.64 -1.08 4.63
C VAL A 127 -10.74 -2.39 5.41
N ARG A 128 -11.85 -3.11 5.27
CA ARG A 128 -12.07 -4.38 5.96
C ARG A 128 -11.02 -5.42 5.59
N ARG A 129 -10.72 -5.60 4.31
CA ARG A 129 -9.69 -6.56 3.84
C ARG A 129 -8.30 -6.18 4.31
N MET A 130 -7.94 -4.90 4.22
CA MET A 130 -6.67 -4.38 4.70
C MET A 130 -6.50 -4.66 6.20
N PHE A 131 -7.49 -4.32 7.02
CA PHE A 131 -7.41 -4.45 8.48
C PHE A 131 -7.39 -5.92 8.88
N LYS A 132 -8.23 -6.74 8.25
CA LYS A 132 -8.23 -8.19 8.47
C LYS A 132 -6.91 -8.85 8.08
N GLY A 133 -6.31 -8.45 6.96
CA GLY A 133 -5.01 -8.98 6.54
C GLY A 133 -3.86 -8.59 7.47
N HIS A 134 -3.93 -7.40 8.10
CA HIS A 134 -2.86 -6.90 8.98
C HIS A 134 -3.02 -7.31 10.45
N LEU A 135 -4.25 -7.44 10.95
CA LEU A 135 -4.53 -7.63 12.37
C LEU A 135 -5.28 -8.93 12.69
N ASP A 136 -5.64 -9.71 11.68
CA ASP A 136 -6.59 -10.84 11.79
C ASP A 136 -7.93 -10.45 12.46
N TRP A 137 -8.28 -9.16 12.35
CA TRP A 137 -9.47 -8.57 12.94
C TRP A 137 -10.40 -8.00 11.87
N ASP A 138 -11.68 -8.30 12.02
CA ASP A 138 -12.72 -7.77 11.16
C ASP A 138 -13.24 -6.44 11.71
N ILE A 139 -13.03 -5.34 10.98
CA ILE A 139 -13.38 -3.98 11.41
C ILE A 139 -14.88 -3.79 11.69
N ASP A 140 -15.74 -4.66 11.14
CA ASP A 140 -17.18 -4.64 11.39
C ASP A 140 -17.56 -5.31 12.74
N GLN A 141 -16.60 -5.91 13.44
CA GLN A 141 -16.79 -6.51 14.77
C GLN A 141 -16.32 -5.53 15.86
N PRO A 142 -16.98 -5.53 17.04
CA PRO A 142 -16.51 -4.70 18.14
C PRO A 142 -15.10 -5.13 18.59
N LEU A 143 -14.23 -4.15 18.82
CA LEU A 143 -12.88 -4.36 19.35
C LEU A 143 -12.96 -4.56 20.87
N SER A 144 -12.63 -5.75 21.36
CA SER A 144 -12.53 -6.01 22.80
C SER A 144 -11.14 -5.63 23.33
N VAL A 145 -11.02 -5.44 24.65
CA VAL A 145 -9.73 -5.24 25.32
C VAL A 145 -8.76 -6.40 25.04
N VAL A 146 -9.28 -7.63 24.91
CA VAL A 146 -8.45 -8.81 24.61
C VAL A 146 -7.88 -8.72 23.21
N ASP A 147 -8.65 -8.27 22.22
CA ASP A 147 -8.17 -8.07 20.84
C ASP A 147 -7.07 -7.01 20.78
N TRP A 148 -7.21 -5.93 21.55
CA TRP A 148 -6.16 -4.91 21.66
C TRP A 148 -4.84 -5.46 22.22
N LEU A 149 -4.91 -6.40 23.17
CA LEU A 149 -3.73 -7.02 23.76
C LEU A 149 -3.06 -8.05 22.86
N THR A 150 -3.76 -8.56 21.84
CA THR A 150 -3.18 -9.51 20.87
C THR A 150 -2.53 -8.82 19.68
N PHE A 151 -2.83 -7.54 19.43
CA PHE A 151 -2.22 -6.79 18.32
C PHE A 151 -0.75 -6.46 18.58
N PRO A 152 0.19 -6.97 17.75
CA PRO A 152 1.57 -6.53 17.81
C PRO A 152 1.67 -5.03 17.51
N SER A 153 2.37 -4.28 18.37
CA SER A 153 2.55 -2.83 18.20
C SER A 153 3.16 -2.45 16.85
N GLN A 154 3.96 -3.33 16.26
CA GLN A 154 4.54 -3.18 14.93
C GLN A 154 3.47 -3.16 13.83
N LEU A 155 2.43 -4.00 13.91
CA LEU A 155 1.35 -4.05 12.93
C LEU A 155 0.43 -2.83 13.04
N LEU A 156 0.14 -2.40 14.28
CA LEU A 156 -0.56 -1.13 14.53
C LEU A 156 0.20 0.06 13.96
N ARG A 157 1.54 0.08 14.12
CA ARG A 157 2.39 1.12 13.54
C ARG A 157 2.41 1.07 12.02
N GLY A 158 2.36 -0.11 11.39
CA GLY A 158 2.27 -0.22 9.92
C GLY A 158 1.00 0.40 9.35
N LEU A 159 -0.14 0.19 10.02
CA LEU A 159 -1.43 0.78 9.64
C LEU A 159 -1.54 2.28 9.94
N THR A 160 -0.86 2.75 10.99
CA THR A 160 -0.94 4.17 11.43
C THR A 160 0.22 5.03 10.97
N GLY A 161 1.37 4.46 10.58
CA GLY A 161 2.61 5.17 10.23
C GLY A 161 2.82 5.49 8.75
N GLY A 162 2.07 4.84 7.85
CA GLY A 162 2.15 5.10 6.40
C GLY A 162 1.49 6.41 5.94
N ALA A 163 1.63 6.71 4.65
CA ALA A 163 1.10 7.93 4.04
C ALA A 163 -0.24 7.68 3.33
N VAL A 164 -1.21 8.59 3.52
CA VAL A 164 -2.44 8.66 2.71
C VAL A 164 -2.30 9.85 1.76
N HIS A 165 -2.29 9.56 0.46
CA HIS A 165 -2.12 10.56 -0.60
C HIS A 165 -3.44 11.24 -0.90
N ILE A 166 -4.51 10.44 -1.01
CA ILE A 166 -5.90 10.91 -1.12
C ILE A 166 -6.81 9.93 -0.36
N ASP A 167 -7.95 10.43 0.12
CA ASP A 167 -9.03 9.61 0.65
C ASP A 167 -10.38 10.27 0.32
N GLN A 168 -11.01 9.85 -0.77
CA GLN A 168 -12.29 10.42 -1.23
C GLN A 168 -13.49 9.83 -0.50
N THR A 169 -13.35 8.64 0.08
CA THR A 169 -14.45 7.96 0.78
C THR A 169 -14.46 8.32 2.27
N GLY A 170 -13.29 8.66 2.84
CA GLY A 170 -13.06 8.93 4.25
C GLY A 170 -12.95 7.67 5.10
N GLU A 171 -13.24 6.49 4.53
CA GLU A 171 -13.32 5.21 5.26
C GLU A 171 -11.94 4.80 5.79
N LEU A 172 -10.88 5.01 5.01
CA LEU A 172 -9.52 4.68 5.42
C LEU A 172 -9.05 5.59 6.56
N THR A 173 -9.30 6.89 6.45
CA THR A 173 -8.93 7.86 7.50
C THR A 173 -9.66 7.56 8.80
N VAL A 174 -10.97 7.29 8.76
CA VAL A 174 -11.76 6.92 9.94
C VAL A 174 -11.27 5.60 10.53
N GLY A 175 -11.02 4.58 9.72
CA GLY A 175 -10.49 3.30 10.19
C GLY A 175 -9.15 3.45 10.91
N ARG A 176 -8.21 4.25 10.36
CA ARG A 176 -6.91 4.49 11.00
C ARG A 176 -7.04 5.22 12.34
N GLN A 177 -8.00 6.14 12.47
CA GLN A 177 -8.24 6.85 13.74
C GLN A 177 -8.68 5.92 14.87
N GLN A 178 -9.41 4.85 14.57
CA GLN A 178 -9.80 3.86 15.58
C GLN A 178 -8.60 3.13 16.19
N LEU A 179 -7.49 3.05 15.46
CA LEU A 179 -6.26 2.37 15.88
C LEU A 179 -5.16 3.35 16.34
N ALA A 180 -5.42 4.66 16.30
CA ALA A 180 -4.40 5.68 16.56
C ALA A 180 -3.95 5.75 18.02
N TRP A 181 -4.75 5.24 18.96
CA TRP A 181 -4.41 5.19 20.37
C TRP A 181 -5.05 3.99 21.06
N TYR A 182 -4.36 3.42 22.05
CA TYR A 182 -4.88 2.33 22.86
C TYR A 182 -6.12 2.79 23.67
N PRO A 183 -7.12 1.92 23.88
CA PRO A 183 -8.16 2.17 24.88
C PRO A 183 -7.54 2.43 26.25
N GLU A 184 -8.19 3.25 27.06
CA GLU A 184 -7.63 3.71 28.34
C GLU A 184 -7.20 2.55 29.26
N ASP A 185 -8.00 1.48 29.34
CA ASP A 185 -7.69 0.31 30.17
C ASP A 185 -6.46 -0.47 29.68
N VAL A 186 -6.21 -0.48 28.36
CA VAL A 186 -5.02 -1.11 27.76
C VAL A 186 -3.80 -0.23 27.98
N TRP A 187 -3.94 1.09 27.75
CA TRP A 187 -2.86 2.05 27.99
C TRP A 187 -2.38 2.03 29.45
N ARG A 188 -3.31 1.94 30.42
CA ARG A 188 -2.98 1.86 31.85
C ARG A 188 -2.34 0.54 32.28
N TYR A 189 -2.45 -0.50 31.46
CA TYR A 189 -1.85 -1.81 31.71
C TYR A 189 -0.39 -1.89 31.19
N MET A 190 -0.03 -1.11 30.18
CA MET A 190 1.33 -1.04 29.59
C MET A 190 2.27 -0.15 30.40
#